data_AF-A0A0C3C296-F1
#
_entry.id   AF-A0A0C3C296-F1
#
_cell.length_a   1.000
_cell.length_b   1.000
_cell.length_c   1.000
_cell.angle_alpha   90.00
_cell.angle_beta   90.00
_cell.angle_gamma   90.00
#
_symmetry.space_group_name_H-M   'P 1'
#
loop_
_entity.id
_entity.type
_entity.pdbx_description
1 polymer ?
#
loop_
_entity_poly.entity_id
_entity_poly.type
_entity_poly.pdbx_seq_one_letter_code
_entity_poly.pdbx_strand_id
1 'polypeptide(L)'
;MSHTTQSRYRRHTSRSTIFIESLVDIRDAGIGVRVSIYVQAFLILVPGALKFVELAAVSERVLSSEKTSPKHASDDQAKSESEELKLTLFTWNFEDLMKSLARVLDAVEMTDVHRMMYPSLFLGYALIISSVIQARTGGLTVYHAIVVLNLNWIIILSVVPCFLLSCHRHDAKIWRSVTLFISLGRQALSYSRRSGAVPPTAPEGGPRIQNRDLKTILTMMKDEAMRLFKMVGKTLVPVFYVFGHLIFTAAFGLWLIITIRRFDRTPNPCTSSTVYFAFGTHYFVEQPTFRHFWLAVYIISATPYNVIFLLLSWVFVFVCAILGLLLAVILLTPIIFIVIFALSICIARFSRKASEEESDRLGSLVAAAVCSVMYLISFAVYPVLLVIFTEKTIQINSVAFGEGQWTFGQTIAIVVVLPVLVDVASKCRDTFRVVTGGNDVPVPPAQKTLVLLAISKMQSGRAARQRDVEDGKQIDDSSNSVDERKND
;
A
#
# COMPACT_ATOMS: atom_id res chain seq x y z
N MET A 1 -3.00 55.50 -53.22
CA MET A 1 -3.85 54.72 -54.15
C MET A 1 -2.93 53.91 -55.05
N SER A 2 -2.74 52.62 -54.77
CA SER A 2 -2.24 51.63 -55.73
C SER A 2 -2.61 50.24 -55.20
N HIS A 3 -3.78 49.77 -55.63
CA HIS A 3 -4.17 48.37 -55.55
C HIS A 3 -3.30 47.56 -56.51
N THR A 4 -2.67 46.49 -56.03
CA THR A 4 -2.25 45.39 -56.92
C THR A 4 -2.08 44.09 -56.12
N THR A 5 -3.17 43.31 -56.14
CA THR A 5 -3.18 41.89 -56.51
C THR A 5 -2.13 40.96 -55.87
N GLN A 6 -2.48 40.36 -54.73
CA GLN A 6 -1.86 39.10 -54.30
C GLN A 6 -2.90 37.98 -54.40
N SER A 7 -2.73 37.19 -55.45
CA SER A 7 -3.58 36.09 -55.87
C SER A 7 -3.62 34.96 -54.84
N ARG A 8 -4.83 34.50 -54.58
CA ARG A 8 -5.19 33.23 -53.95
C ARG A 8 -4.31 32.08 -54.45
N TYR A 9 -3.51 31.51 -53.56
CA TYR A 9 -3.01 30.15 -53.70
C TYR A 9 -3.57 29.31 -52.54
N ARG A 10 -4.83 28.91 -52.70
CA ARG A 10 -5.56 28.05 -51.75
C ARG A 10 -5.20 26.59 -52.10
N ARG A 11 -4.04 26.11 -51.62
CA ARG A 11 -3.71 24.69 -51.68
C ARG A 11 -4.59 23.94 -50.68
N HIS A 12 -5.38 23.00 -51.20
CA HIS A 12 -5.98 21.91 -50.45
C HIS A 12 -4.86 21.08 -49.82
N THR A 13 -4.46 21.43 -48.60
CA THR A 13 -3.72 20.51 -47.73
C THR A 13 -4.71 19.53 -47.14
N SER A 14 -4.47 18.26 -47.47
CA SER A 14 -5.19 17.09 -46.97
C SER A 14 -5.37 17.15 -45.46
N ARG A 15 -6.62 17.07 -44.99
CA ARG A 15 -6.98 16.98 -43.56
C ARG A 15 -6.33 15.77 -42.84
N SER A 16 -5.80 14.81 -43.58
CA SER A 16 -5.15 13.62 -43.04
C SER A 16 -3.71 13.86 -42.58
N THR A 17 -3.05 14.91 -43.09
CA THR A 17 -1.67 15.25 -42.68
C THR A 17 -1.65 16.09 -41.40
N ILE A 18 -2.74 16.82 -41.09
CA ILE A 18 -2.85 17.66 -39.89
C ILE A 18 -2.86 16.80 -38.61
N PHE A 19 -3.39 15.58 -38.65
CA PHE A 19 -3.41 14.70 -37.48
C PHE A 19 -2.05 14.02 -37.24
N ILE A 20 -1.28 13.73 -38.29
CA ILE A 20 0.06 13.16 -38.17
C ILE A 20 1.11 14.24 -37.89
N GLU A 21 1.00 15.44 -38.47
CA GLU A 21 1.84 16.58 -38.09
C GLU A 21 1.52 17.06 -36.66
N SER A 22 0.27 17.01 -36.21
CA SER A 22 -0.10 17.23 -34.79
C SER A 22 0.45 16.18 -33.83
N LEU A 23 0.80 14.97 -34.31
CA LEU A 23 1.46 13.93 -33.50
C LEU A 23 2.98 14.02 -33.59
N VAL A 24 3.52 14.63 -34.66
CA VAL A 24 4.97 14.83 -34.89
C VAL A 24 5.46 16.16 -34.30
N ASP A 25 4.57 17.14 -34.06
CA ASP A 25 4.84 18.34 -33.24
C ASP A 25 4.92 18.04 -31.74
N ILE A 26 4.70 16.79 -31.32
CA ILE A 26 5.16 16.26 -30.01
C ILE A 26 6.66 15.93 -30.09
N ARG A 27 7.43 16.77 -30.79
CA ARG A 27 8.91 16.73 -30.86
C ARG A 27 9.56 17.43 -29.66
N ASP A 28 8.73 17.98 -28.78
CA ASP A 28 9.14 18.86 -27.70
C ASP A 28 9.49 18.08 -26.45
N ALA A 29 10.78 18.13 -26.13
CA ALA A 29 11.36 18.04 -24.80
C ALA A 29 10.60 17.34 -23.67
N GLY A 30 11.24 16.28 -23.15
CA GLY A 30 10.81 15.62 -21.92
C GLY A 30 10.01 14.35 -22.11
N ILE A 31 9.95 13.77 -23.32
CA ILE A 31 9.29 12.47 -23.55
C ILE A 31 9.82 11.39 -22.61
N GLY A 32 11.14 11.34 -22.35
CA GLY A 32 11.74 10.42 -21.40
C GLY A 32 11.28 10.66 -19.96
N VAL A 33 11.12 11.92 -19.55
CA VAL A 33 10.55 12.29 -18.25
C VAL A 33 9.09 11.82 -18.18
N ARG A 34 8.27 12.15 -19.17
CA ARG A 34 6.85 11.78 -19.19
C ARG A 34 6.65 10.27 -19.18
N VAL A 35 7.42 9.53 -19.99
CA VAL A 35 7.42 8.05 -19.99
C VAL A 35 7.82 7.53 -18.61
N SER A 36 8.87 8.09 -17.99
CA SER A 36 9.25 7.71 -16.63
C SER A 36 8.13 7.99 -15.62
N ILE A 37 7.46 9.14 -15.71
CA ILE A 37 6.31 9.49 -14.85
C ILE A 37 5.19 8.48 -15.02
N TYR A 38 4.78 8.21 -16.26
CA TYR A 38 3.65 7.34 -16.54
C TYR A 38 3.94 5.90 -16.17
N VAL A 39 5.16 5.43 -16.46
CA VAL A 39 5.57 4.09 -16.07
C VAL A 39 5.63 3.96 -14.56
N GLN A 40 6.20 4.94 -13.84
CA GLN A 40 6.17 4.92 -12.38
C GLN A 40 4.72 4.89 -11.88
N ALA A 41 3.86 5.83 -12.31
CA ALA A 41 2.45 5.86 -11.93
C ALA A 41 1.74 4.53 -12.21
N PHE A 42 2.01 3.90 -13.36
CA PHE A 42 1.49 2.59 -13.71
C PHE A 42 1.99 1.49 -12.76
N LEU A 43 3.31 1.42 -12.52
CA LEU A 43 3.96 0.46 -11.64
C LEU A 43 3.51 0.57 -10.18
N ILE A 44 2.98 1.73 -9.80
CA ILE A 44 2.46 1.99 -8.46
C ILE A 44 1.02 1.47 -8.32
N LEU A 45 0.18 1.74 -9.32
CA LEU A 45 -1.25 1.44 -9.26
C LEU A 45 -1.55 -0.03 -9.57
N VAL A 46 -0.89 -0.57 -10.58
CA VAL A 46 -1.27 -1.85 -11.18
C VAL A 46 -0.98 -3.03 -10.24
N PRO A 47 0.20 -3.17 -9.61
CA PRO A 47 0.47 -4.34 -8.79
C PRO A 47 -0.41 -4.40 -7.54
N GLY A 48 -0.70 -3.25 -6.93
CA GLY A 48 -1.66 -3.15 -5.83
C GLY A 48 -3.04 -3.63 -6.27
N ALA A 49 -3.55 -3.11 -7.38
CA ALA A 49 -4.85 -3.51 -7.93
C ALA A 49 -4.89 -5.01 -8.29
N LEU A 50 -3.85 -5.53 -8.95
CA LEU A 50 -3.78 -6.94 -9.33
C LEU A 50 -3.77 -7.88 -8.13
N LYS A 51 -3.06 -7.53 -7.05
CA LYS A 51 -3.04 -8.34 -5.83
C LYS A 51 -4.41 -8.40 -5.18
N PHE A 52 -5.16 -7.30 -5.17
CA PHE A 52 -6.54 -7.32 -4.70
C PHE A 52 -7.44 -8.22 -5.56
N VAL A 53 -7.30 -8.16 -6.89
CA VAL A 53 -8.04 -9.04 -7.81
C VAL A 53 -7.67 -10.52 -7.59
N GLU A 54 -6.39 -10.83 -7.45
CA GLU A 54 -5.90 -12.18 -7.17
C GLU A 54 -6.49 -12.72 -5.85
N LEU A 55 -6.50 -11.90 -4.80
CA LEU A 55 -7.02 -12.29 -3.49
C LEU A 55 -8.54 -12.51 -3.53
N ALA A 56 -9.28 -11.70 -4.27
CA ALA A 56 -10.70 -11.90 -4.50
C ALA A 56 -10.96 -13.24 -5.23
N ALA A 57 -10.19 -13.54 -6.29
CA ALA A 57 -10.33 -14.78 -7.05
C ALA A 57 -9.94 -16.04 -6.25
N VAL A 58 -8.90 -15.97 -5.41
CA VAL A 58 -8.49 -17.09 -4.55
C VAL A 58 -9.53 -17.37 -3.47
N SER A 59 -10.09 -16.32 -2.87
CA SER A 59 -11.17 -16.45 -1.89
C SER A 59 -12.37 -17.21 -2.47
N GLU A 60 -12.74 -16.89 -3.71
CA GLU A 60 -13.82 -17.56 -4.43
C GLU A 60 -13.56 -19.07 -4.63
N ARG A 61 -12.35 -19.44 -5.10
CA ARG A 61 -11.98 -20.84 -5.38
C ARG A 61 -11.95 -21.71 -4.14
N VAL A 62 -11.58 -21.16 -3.00
CA VAL A 62 -11.50 -21.96 -1.77
C VAL A 62 -12.90 -22.21 -1.20
N LEU A 63 -13.78 -21.20 -1.25
CA LEU A 63 -15.19 -21.36 -0.88
C LEU A 63 -15.95 -22.32 -1.82
N SER A 64 -15.52 -22.48 -3.07
CA SER A 64 -16.11 -23.46 -3.98
C SER A 64 -15.59 -24.89 -3.74
N SER A 65 -14.32 -25.06 -3.37
CA SER A 65 -13.71 -26.38 -3.11
C SER A 65 -14.31 -27.08 -1.88
N GLU A 66 -14.67 -26.36 -0.82
CA GLU A 66 -15.19 -26.96 0.42
C GLU A 66 -16.54 -27.67 0.21
N LYS A 67 -17.34 -27.20 -0.74
CA LYS A 67 -18.67 -27.77 -1.04
C LYS A 67 -18.65 -29.13 -1.73
N THR A 68 -17.52 -29.52 -2.29
CA THR A 68 -17.40 -30.84 -2.92
C THR A 68 -17.11 -31.97 -1.92
N SER A 69 -17.00 -31.65 -0.63
CA SER A 69 -16.94 -32.66 0.44
C SER A 69 -18.33 -33.28 0.67
N PRO A 70 -18.48 -34.61 0.61
CA PRO A 70 -19.78 -35.28 0.53
C PRO A 70 -20.65 -35.11 1.79
N LYS A 71 -21.91 -34.73 1.57
CA LYS A 71 -23.00 -34.56 2.53
C LYS A 71 -23.28 -35.84 3.33
N HIS A 72 -23.19 -35.75 4.66
CA HIS A 72 -23.83 -36.69 5.59
C HIS A 72 -24.61 -36.02 6.73
N ALA A 73 -24.88 -34.70 6.65
CA ALA A 73 -25.65 -33.98 7.67
C ALA A 73 -27.11 -33.73 7.20
N SER A 74 -28.06 -33.90 8.11
CA SER A 74 -29.51 -33.86 7.87
C SER A 74 -30.03 -32.47 7.48
N ASP A 75 -30.93 -32.43 6.50
CA ASP A 75 -31.45 -31.22 5.82
C ASP A 75 -32.16 -30.21 6.75
N ASP A 76 -32.63 -30.61 7.93
CA ASP A 76 -33.43 -29.74 8.79
C ASP A 76 -32.61 -28.74 9.62
N GLN A 77 -31.36 -29.07 9.98
CA GLN A 77 -30.49 -28.18 10.75
C GLN A 77 -29.93 -27.03 9.88
N ALA A 78 -29.74 -27.30 8.58
CA ALA A 78 -29.24 -26.32 7.62
C ALA A 78 -30.21 -25.15 7.38
N LYS A 79 -31.52 -25.36 7.57
CA LYS A 79 -32.54 -24.34 7.29
C LYS A 79 -32.67 -23.30 8.41
N SER A 80 -32.43 -23.71 9.67
CA SER A 80 -32.44 -22.81 10.83
C SER A 80 -31.20 -21.92 10.88
N GLU A 81 -30.02 -22.46 10.57
CA GLU A 81 -28.77 -21.68 10.56
C GLU A 81 -28.72 -20.66 9.39
N SER A 82 -29.44 -20.90 8.29
CA SER A 82 -29.50 -20.00 7.13
C SER A 82 -30.18 -18.66 7.43
N GLU A 83 -31.29 -18.68 8.19
CA GLU A 83 -32.03 -17.46 8.54
C GLU A 83 -31.27 -16.59 9.55
N GLU A 84 -30.51 -17.19 10.46
CA GLU A 84 -29.68 -16.46 11.42
C GLU A 84 -28.46 -15.80 10.75
N LEU A 85 -27.89 -16.45 9.73
CA LEU A 85 -26.77 -15.92 8.93
C LEU A 85 -27.18 -14.70 8.09
N LYS A 86 -28.42 -14.68 7.55
CA LYS A 86 -28.98 -13.55 6.78
C LYS A 86 -28.99 -12.24 7.58
N LEU A 87 -29.33 -12.29 8.86
CA LEU A 87 -29.39 -11.09 9.71
C LEU A 87 -27.99 -10.59 10.09
N THR A 88 -27.00 -11.49 10.17
CA THR A 88 -25.59 -11.12 10.43
C THR A 88 -24.89 -10.56 9.19
N LEU A 89 -25.31 -10.95 7.99
CA LEU A 89 -24.72 -10.45 6.74
C LEU A 89 -25.12 -9.01 6.40
N PHE A 90 -26.30 -8.56 6.81
CA PHE A 90 -26.71 -7.17 6.66
C PHE A 90 -26.03 -6.23 7.66
N THR A 91 -25.44 -6.80 8.72
CA THR A 91 -24.72 -6.07 9.79
C THR A 91 -23.23 -6.39 9.76
N TRP A 92 -22.61 -6.41 8.58
CA TRP A 92 -21.15 -6.38 8.50
C TRP A 92 -20.66 -5.09 9.15
N ASN A 93 -20.31 -5.20 10.42
CA ASN A 93 -19.67 -4.12 11.13
C ASN A 93 -18.34 -3.82 10.44
N PHE A 94 -17.99 -2.54 10.41
CA PHE A 94 -16.71 -2.04 9.91
C PHE A 94 -15.51 -2.86 10.44
N GLU A 95 -15.62 -3.40 11.66
CA GLU A 95 -14.65 -4.28 12.27
C GLU A 95 -14.40 -5.58 11.49
N ASP A 96 -15.43 -6.25 10.99
CA ASP A 96 -15.29 -7.51 10.24
C ASP A 96 -14.74 -7.27 8.83
N LEU A 97 -15.10 -6.13 8.22
CA LEU A 97 -14.48 -5.64 6.99
C LEU A 97 -12.98 -5.40 7.19
N MET A 98 -12.60 -4.70 8.26
CA MET A 98 -11.20 -4.43 8.59
C MET A 98 -10.43 -5.71 8.93
N LYS A 99 -11.06 -6.68 9.61
CA LYS A 99 -10.47 -8.01 9.85
C LYS A 99 -10.28 -8.82 8.57
N SER A 100 -11.20 -8.71 7.62
CA SER A 100 -11.06 -9.37 6.31
C SER A 100 -9.92 -8.72 5.51
N LEU A 101 -9.88 -7.38 5.49
CA LEU A 101 -8.80 -6.62 4.85
C LEU A 101 -7.44 -6.98 5.47
N ALA A 102 -7.33 -7.02 6.80
CA ALA A 102 -6.11 -7.40 7.49
C ALA A 102 -5.63 -8.81 7.13
N ARG A 103 -6.56 -9.78 6.95
CA ARG A 103 -6.24 -11.15 6.51
C ARG A 103 -5.74 -11.20 5.07
N VAL A 104 -6.38 -10.46 4.17
CA VAL A 104 -5.98 -10.29 2.77
C VAL A 104 -4.57 -9.67 2.69
N LEU A 105 -4.32 -8.62 3.47
CA LEU A 105 -3.01 -7.99 3.61
C LEU A 105 -1.95 -8.92 4.20
N ASP A 106 -2.33 -9.78 5.14
CA ASP A 106 -1.43 -10.83 5.66
C ASP A 106 -1.11 -11.90 4.61
N ALA A 107 -1.95 -12.11 3.61
CA ALA A 107 -1.66 -13.03 2.52
C ALA A 107 -0.65 -12.45 1.50
N VAL A 108 -0.53 -11.12 1.41
CA VAL A 108 0.47 -10.48 0.54
C VAL A 108 1.87 -10.77 1.06
N GLU A 109 2.69 -11.45 0.24
CA GLU A 109 4.04 -11.79 0.61
C GLU A 109 4.93 -10.54 0.62
N MET A 110 5.62 -10.28 1.74
CA MET A 110 6.48 -9.11 1.91
C MET A 110 7.62 -9.04 0.88
N THR A 111 8.00 -10.20 0.34
CA THR A 111 8.98 -10.32 -0.75
C THR A 111 8.52 -9.60 -2.01
N ASP A 112 7.22 -9.64 -2.33
CA ASP A 112 6.65 -8.91 -3.46
C ASP A 112 6.70 -7.39 -3.22
N VAL A 113 6.34 -6.95 -2.02
CA VAL A 113 6.36 -5.52 -1.65
C VAL A 113 7.77 -4.94 -1.77
N HIS A 114 8.76 -5.66 -1.26
CA HIS A 114 10.17 -5.27 -1.38
C HIS A 114 10.64 -5.20 -2.84
N ARG A 115 10.24 -6.17 -3.68
CA ARG A 115 10.58 -6.18 -5.11
C ARG A 115 10.02 -4.99 -5.88
N MET A 116 8.89 -4.42 -5.44
CA MET A 116 8.32 -3.21 -6.05
C MET A 116 8.96 -1.93 -5.50
N MET A 117 9.22 -1.91 -4.19
CA MET A 117 9.72 -0.73 -3.49
C MET A 117 11.19 -0.41 -3.81
N TYR A 118 12.09 -1.41 -3.75
CA TYR A 118 13.52 -1.13 -3.86
C TYR A 118 13.95 -0.56 -5.20
N PRO A 119 13.47 -1.05 -6.36
CA PRO A 119 13.81 -0.44 -7.65
C PRO A 119 13.34 1.01 -7.75
N SER A 120 12.15 1.31 -7.22
CA SER A 120 11.59 2.66 -7.22
C SER A 120 12.42 3.63 -6.37
N LEU A 121 12.81 3.21 -5.15
CA LEU A 121 13.68 4.02 -4.29
C LEU A 121 15.08 4.17 -4.88
N PHE A 122 15.65 3.10 -5.42
CA PHE A 122 16.94 3.13 -6.10
C PHE A 122 16.94 4.11 -7.27
N LEU A 123 15.88 4.10 -8.08
CA LEU A 123 15.68 5.06 -9.16
C LEU A 123 15.67 6.49 -8.64
N GLY A 124 14.95 6.77 -7.56
CA GLY A 124 14.91 8.11 -6.97
C GLY A 124 16.28 8.58 -6.45
N TYR A 125 17.04 7.71 -5.78
CA TYR A 125 18.44 8.01 -5.43
C TYR A 125 19.30 8.31 -6.66
N ALA A 126 19.18 7.49 -7.71
CA ALA A 126 19.93 7.68 -8.95
C ALA A 126 19.58 9.02 -9.62
N LEU A 127 18.30 9.40 -9.62
CA LEU A 127 17.84 10.70 -10.12
C LEU A 127 18.45 11.86 -9.34
N ILE A 128 18.43 11.82 -8.01
CA ILE A 128 19.00 12.87 -7.15
C ILE A 128 20.51 12.99 -7.38
N ILE A 129 21.24 11.88 -7.36
CA ILE A 129 22.69 11.87 -7.57
C ILE A 129 23.03 12.40 -8.97
N SER A 130 22.31 11.95 -10.00
CA SER A 130 22.48 12.45 -11.37
C SER A 130 22.23 13.96 -11.46
N SER A 131 21.19 14.46 -10.79
CA SER A 131 20.88 15.90 -10.76
C SER A 131 21.95 16.71 -10.05
N VAL A 132 22.51 16.22 -8.95
CA VAL A 132 23.63 16.88 -8.26
C VAL A 132 24.87 16.94 -9.17
N ILE A 133 25.21 15.84 -9.83
CA ILE A 133 26.34 15.79 -10.78
C ILE A 133 26.09 16.77 -11.94
N GLN A 134 24.90 16.74 -12.55
CA GLN A 134 24.56 17.61 -13.67
C GLN A 134 24.54 19.09 -13.27
N ALA A 135 24.02 19.42 -12.09
CA ALA A 135 24.04 20.78 -11.56
C ALA A 135 25.46 21.32 -11.35
N ARG A 136 26.43 20.44 -11.05
CA ARG A 136 27.84 20.82 -10.87
C ARG A 136 28.64 20.87 -12.17
N THR A 137 28.28 20.06 -13.17
CA THR A 137 29.07 19.88 -14.40
C THR A 137 28.49 20.56 -15.63
N GLY A 138 27.18 20.44 -15.85
CA GLY A 138 26.52 20.86 -17.09
C GLY A 138 25.49 21.98 -16.93
N GLY A 139 25.29 22.51 -15.72
CA GLY A 139 24.32 23.59 -15.46
C GLY A 139 22.87 23.10 -15.52
N LEU A 140 22.46 22.29 -14.55
CA LEU A 140 21.05 21.91 -14.37
C LEU A 140 20.20 23.17 -14.13
N THR A 141 19.23 23.43 -15.00
CA THR A 141 18.33 24.57 -14.81
C THR A 141 17.35 24.33 -13.65
N VAL A 142 16.81 25.40 -13.08
CA VAL A 142 15.82 25.32 -11.98
C VAL A 142 14.60 24.52 -12.39
N TYR A 143 14.14 24.68 -13.63
CA TYR A 143 13.05 23.91 -14.23
C TYR A 143 13.30 22.39 -14.12
N HIS A 144 14.45 21.91 -14.58
CA HIS A 144 14.77 20.48 -14.54
C HIS A 144 14.89 19.95 -13.11
N ALA A 145 15.45 20.75 -12.19
CA ALA A 145 15.56 20.37 -10.79
C ALA A 145 14.18 20.22 -10.11
N ILE A 146 13.23 21.09 -10.41
CA ILE A 146 11.84 21.00 -9.91
C ILE A 146 11.15 19.74 -10.43
N VAL A 147 11.30 19.43 -11.73
CA VAL A 147 10.77 18.19 -12.31
C VAL A 147 11.33 16.96 -11.60
N VAL A 148 12.64 16.93 -11.33
CA VAL A 148 13.26 15.82 -10.59
C VAL A 148 12.76 15.74 -9.16
N LEU A 149 12.54 16.87 -8.47
CA LEU A 149 11.94 16.86 -7.13
C LEU A 149 10.52 16.30 -7.14
N ASN A 150 9.69 16.70 -8.09
CA ASN A 150 8.34 16.15 -8.24
C ASN A 150 8.35 14.64 -8.49
N LEU A 151 9.26 14.15 -9.34
CA LEU A 151 9.47 12.72 -9.56
C LEU A 151 9.81 11.98 -8.26
N ASN A 152 10.72 12.52 -7.46
CA ASN A 152 11.09 11.93 -6.18
C ASN A 152 9.93 11.93 -5.18
N TRP A 153 9.11 12.99 -5.16
CA TRP A 153 7.87 13.00 -4.37
C TRP A 153 6.87 11.95 -4.84
N ILE A 154 6.67 11.78 -6.15
CA ILE A 154 5.83 10.72 -6.71
C ILE A 154 6.32 9.35 -6.25
N ILE A 155 7.63 9.08 -6.35
CA ILE A 155 8.25 7.83 -5.88
C ILE A 155 7.97 7.60 -4.39
N ILE A 156 8.23 8.61 -3.54
CA ILE A 156 8.03 8.51 -2.09
C ILE A 156 6.57 8.23 -1.76
N LEU A 157 5.65 9.06 -2.24
CA LEU A 157 4.21 8.95 -1.93
C LEU A 157 3.61 7.61 -2.36
N SER A 158 4.25 6.96 -3.32
CA SER A 158 3.80 5.69 -3.86
C SER A 158 4.39 4.47 -3.16
N VAL A 159 5.57 4.64 -2.58
CA VAL A 159 6.22 3.63 -1.73
C VAL A 159 5.66 3.66 -0.30
N VAL A 160 5.25 4.83 0.20
CA VAL A 160 4.72 4.99 1.58
C VAL A 160 3.60 3.99 1.90
N PRO A 161 2.58 3.75 1.06
CA PRO A 161 1.52 2.80 1.37
C PRO A 161 2.09 1.38 1.55
N CYS A 162 2.91 0.93 0.59
CA CYS A 162 3.61 -0.35 0.67
C CYS A 162 4.44 -0.50 1.96
N PHE A 163 5.12 0.58 2.36
CA PHE A 163 5.89 0.64 3.59
C PHE A 163 5.01 0.60 4.86
N LEU A 164 3.88 1.31 4.89
CA LEU A 164 2.95 1.29 6.02
C LEU A 164 2.32 -0.11 6.21
N LEU A 165 1.94 -0.76 5.11
CA LEU A 165 1.45 -2.14 5.14
C LEU A 165 2.53 -3.10 5.68
N SER A 166 3.78 -2.88 5.27
CA SER A 166 4.93 -3.62 5.75
C SER A 166 5.14 -3.45 7.27
N CYS A 167 5.07 -2.21 7.76
CA CYS A 167 5.27 -1.90 9.17
C CYS A 167 4.19 -2.51 10.06
N HIS A 168 2.91 -2.35 9.68
CA HIS A 168 1.77 -2.89 10.44
C HIS A 168 1.91 -4.40 10.67
N ARG A 169 2.30 -5.13 9.62
CA ARG A 169 2.47 -6.59 9.70
C ARG A 169 3.63 -7.00 10.60
N HIS A 170 4.74 -6.28 10.53
CA HIS A 170 5.92 -6.58 11.34
C HIS A 170 5.67 -6.27 12.81
N ASP A 171 4.91 -5.21 13.13
CA ASP A 171 4.62 -4.83 14.51
C ASP A 171 3.89 -5.94 15.27
N ALA A 172 2.85 -6.53 14.68
CA ALA A 172 2.13 -7.65 15.30
C ALA A 172 3.02 -8.88 15.57
N LYS A 173 3.93 -9.21 14.64
CA LYS A 173 4.88 -10.34 14.80
C LYS A 173 5.98 -10.03 15.80
N ILE A 174 6.52 -8.82 15.76
CA ILE A 174 7.54 -8.34 16.70
C ILE A 174 6.95 -8.34 18.10
N TRP A 175 5.76 -7.77 18.30
CA TRP A 175 5.09 -7.73 19.60
C TRP A 175 4.82 -9.13 20.15
N ARG A 176 4.36 -10.07 19.31
CA ARG A 176 4.17 -11.47 19.71
C ARG A 176 5.48 -12.15 20.12
N SER A 177 6.58 -11.85 19.42
CA SER A 177 7.89 -12.45 19.70
C SER A 177 8.52 -11.83 20.95
N VAL A 178 8.36 -10.52 21.16
CA VAL A 178 8.78 -9.79 22.37
C VAL A 178 8.02 -10.30 23.59
N THR A 179 6.69 -10.44 23.50
CA THR A 179 5.88 -10.97 24.61
C THR A 179 6.26 -12.41 24.96
N LEU A 180 6.53 -13.26 23.96
CA LEU A 180 7.04 -14.62 24.19
C LEU A 180 8.43 -14.62 24.84
N PHE A 181 9.35 -13.78 24.36
CA PHE A 181 10.68 -13.63 24.95
C PHE A 181 10.62 -13.17 26.40
N ILE A 182 9.78 -12.18 26.73
CA ILE A 182 9.55 -11.70 28.09
C ILE A 182 8.97 -12.82 28.97
N SER A 183 8.02 -13.60 28.45
CA SER A 183 7.41 -14.74 29.16
C SER A 183 8.45 -15.82 29.50
N LEU A 184 9.29 -16.20 28.53
CA LEU A 184 10.38 -17.16 28.75
C LEU A 184 11.41 -16.62 29.75
N GLY A 185 11.75 -15.33 29.67
CA GLY A 185 12.64 -14.68 30.63
C GLY A 185 12.09 -14.72 32.05
N ARG A 186 10.78 -14.49 32.22
CA ARG A 186 10.10 -14.62 33.53
C ARG A 186 10.14 -16.05 34.06
N GLN A 187 9.95 -17.06 33.19
CA GLN A 187 10.05 -18.48 33.57
C GLN A 187 11.48 -18.87 33.98
N ALA A 188 12.50 -18.41 33.25
CA ALA A 188 13.90 -18.65 33.59
C ALA A 188 14.27 -18.01 34.93
N LEU A 189 13.81 -16.77 35.17
CA LEU A 189 14.02 -16.06 36.44
C LEU A 189 13.32 -16.75 37.62
N SER A 190 12.08 -17.24 37.44
CA SER A 190 11.37 -17.96 38.50
C SER A 190 12.03 -19.29 38.83
N TYR A 191 12.59 -19.98 37.83
CA TYR A 191 13.38 -21.19 38.00
C TYR A 191 14.66 -20.93 38.78
N SER A 192 15.42 -19.89 38.39
CA SER A 192 16.67 -19.47 39.06
C SER A 192 16.43 -19.10 40.54
N ARG A 193 15.34 -18.37 40.82
CA ARG A 193 14.96 -18.02 42.19
C ARG A 193 14.60 -19.25 43.03
N ARG A 194 13.95 -20.26 42.46
CA ARG A 194 13.64 -21.52 43.15
C ARG A 194 14.89 -22.36 43.41
N SER A 195 15.86 -22.38 42.47
CA SER A 195 17.11 -23.11 42.67
C SER A 195 18.02 -22.48 43.74
N GLY A 196 17.98 -21.16 43.94
CA GLY A 196 18.78 -20.48 44.96
C GLY A 196 18.25 -20.64 46.40
N ALA A 197 17.02 -21.13 46.58
CA ALA A 197 16.38 -21.28 47.89
C ALA A 197 16.58 -22.67 48.52
N VAL A 198 17.30 -23.59 47.86
CA VAL A 198 17.56 -24.92 48.41
C VAL A 198 18.74 -24.82 49.39
N PRO A 199 18.55 -25.13 50.69
CA PRO A 199 19.62 -25.07 51.67
C PRO A 199 20.71 -26.12 51.35
N PRO A 200 21.99 -25.80 51.61
CA PRO A 200 23.14 -26.61 51.19
C PRO A 200 23.29 -27.98 51.89
N THR A 201 22.31 -28.42 52.68
CA THR A 201 22.37 -29.66 53.48
C THR A 201 21.63 -30.84 52.84
N ALA A 202 21.10 -30.72 51.63
CA ALA A 202 20.41 -31.83 50.96
C ALA A 202 21.41 -32.89 50.43
N PRO A 203 21.17 -34.19 50.68
CA PRO A 203 22.08 -35.28 50.32
C PRO A 203 22.31 -35.37 48.80
N GLU A 204 23.54 -35.73 48.39
CA GLU A 204 24.11 -35.73 47.02
C GLU A 204 23.34 -36.54 45.93
N GLY A 205 22.15 -37.07 46.21
CA GLY A 205 21.32 -37.85 45.28
C GLY A 205 20.23 -37.06 44.54
N GLY A 206 20.23 -35.72 44.61
CA GLY A 206 19.16 -34.88 44.05
C GLY A 206 19.02 -34.92 42.51
N PRO A 207 17.80 -34.73 41.97
CA PRO A 207 17.45 -35.08 40.60
C PRO A 207 18.16 -34.21 39.55
N ARG A 208 19.02 -34.84 38.74
CA ARG A 208 19.65 -34.28 37.51
C ARG A 208 18.66 -33.70 36.48
N ILE A 209 17.35 -33.93 36.65
CA ILE A 209 16.28 -33.49 35.76
C ILE A 209 16.22 -31.95 35.69
N GLN A 210 16.60 -31.24 36.75
CA GLN A 210 16.43 -29.79 36.87
C GLN A 210 17.34 -28.96 35.93
N ASN A 211 18.54 -29.45 35.60
CA ASN A 211 19.46 -28.74 34.70
C ASN A 211 19.08 -28.85 33.21
N ARG A 212 18.31 -29.89 32.84
CA ARG A 212 17.92 -30.11 31.44
C ARG A 212 16.86 -29.10 31.00
N ASP A 213 15.95 -28.73 31.89
CA ASP A 213 14.87 -27.79 31.60
C ASP A 213 15.39 -26.36 31.44
N LEU A 214 16.31 -25.92 32.31
CA LEU A 214 16.92 -24.60 32.19
C LEU A 214 17.72 -24.43 30.90
N LYS A 215 18.52 -25.44 30.52
CA LYS A 215 19.25 -25.44 29.25
C LYS A 215 18.29 -25.34 28.06
N THR A 216 17.17 -26.05 28.11
CA THR A 216 16.13 -26.01 27.08
C THR A 216 15.51 -24.61 26.98
N ILE A 217 15.12 -24.00 28.10
CA ILE A 217 14.58 -22.63 28.15
C ILE A 217 15.58 -21.62 27.57
N LEU A 218 16.86 -21.71 27.94
CA LEU A 218 17.90 -20.83 27.41
C LEU A 218 18.11 -21.00 25.90
N THR A 219 18.07 -22.24 25.39
CA THR A 219 18.14 -22.47 23.94
C THR A 219 16.93 -21.90 23.20
N MET A 220 15.73 -22.03 23.74
CA MET A 220 14.51 -21.41 23.19
C MET A 220 14.60 -19.88 23.20
N MET A 221 15.11 -19.28 24.28
CA MET A 221 15.33 -17.84 24.35
C MET A 221 16.36 -17.35 23.33
N LYS A 222 17.46 -18.07 23.13
CA LYS A 222 18.47 -17.75 22.12
C LYS A 222 17.89 -17.81 20.72
N ASP A 223 17.14 -18.86 20.41
CA ASP A 223 16.52 -19.02 19.09
C ASP A 223 15.49 -17.92 18.83
N GLU A 224 14.69 -17.55 19.83
CA GLU A 224 13.73 -16.47 19.72
C GLU A 224 14.40 -15.08 19.60
N ALA A 225 15.49 -14.84 20.33
CA ALA A 225 16.30 -13.63 20.18
C ALA A 225 16.90 -13.52 18.76
N MET A 226 17.41 -14.61 18.20
CA MET A 226 17.92 -14.64 16.82
C MET A 226 16.80 -14.42 15.79
N ARG A 227 15.59 -14.94 16.04
CA ARG A 227 14.41 -14.64 15.22
C ARG A 227 14.04 -13.17 15.30
N LEU A 228 13.97 -12.59 16.50
CA LEU A 228 13.72 -11.17 16.73
C LEU A 228 14.74 -10.31 15.99
N PHE A 229 16.03 -10.59 16.13
CA PHE A 229 17.09 -9.87 15.43
C PHE A 229 16.92 -9.93 13.90
N LYS A 230 16.64 -11.12 13.34
CA LYS A 230 16.36 -11.29 11.91
C LYS A 230 15.09 -10.54 11.47
N MET A 231 14.05 -10.50 12.30
CA MET A 231 12.81 -9.77 12.00
C MET A 231 13.04 -8.26 12.03
N VAL A 232 13.68 -7.75 13.08
CA VAL A 232 14.04 -6.33 13.22
C VAL A 232 14.93 -5.90 12.07
N GLY A 233 15.95 -6.69 11.69
CA GLY A 233 16.78 -6.38 10.53
C GLY A 233 15.98 -6.29 9.23
N LYS A 234 15.05 -7.23 9.00
CA LYS A 234 14.17 -7.20 7.81
C LYS A 234 13.22 -6.01 7.79
N THR A 235 12.81 -5.48 8.95
CA THR A 235 11.95 -4.31 9.05
C THR A 235 12.74 -3.00 8.93
N LEU A 236 13.92 -2.93 9.56
CA LEU A 236 14.75 -1.72 9.58
C LEU A 236 15.31 -1.37 8.21
N VAL A 237 15.67 -2.35 7.38
CA VAL A 237 16.23 -2.07 6.04
C VAL A 237 15.27 -1.23 5.19
N PRO A 238 13.99 -1.63 4.97
CA PRO A 238 12.98 -0.79 4.34
C PRO A 238 12.87 0.61 4.92
N VAL A 239 12.87 0.73 6.25
CA VAL A 239 12.82 2.02 6.96
C VAL A 239 14.00 2.89 6.53
N PHE A 240 15.23 2.39 6.60
CA PHE A 240 16.41 3.15 6.19
C PHE A 240 16.36 3.57 4.71
N TYR A 241 15.88 2.70 3.82
CA TYR A 241 15.78 3.03 2.40
C TYR A 241 14.76 4.14 2.14
N VAL A 242 13.55 4.06 2.71
CA VAL A 242 12.48 5.05 2.52
C VAL A 242 12.85 6.38 3.15
N PHE A 243 13.31 6.37 4.41
CA PHE A 243 13.67 7.58 5.14
C PHE A 243 14.93 8.23 4.59
N GLY A 244 15.94 7.42 4.24
CA GLY A 244 17.10 7.92 3.52
C GLY A 244 16.67 8.65 2.25
N HIS A 245 15.77 8.07 1.46
CA HIS A 245 15.34 8.66 0.21
C HIS A 245 14.62 10.00 0.44
N LEU A 246 13.74 10.06 1.44
CA LEU A 246 13.07 11.29 1.86
C LEU A 246 14.08 12.36 2.30
N ILE A 247 15.08 12.01 3.10
CA ILE A 247 16.13 12.94 3.57
C ILE A 247 16.96 13.45 2.38
N PHE A 248 17.37 12.57 1.47
CA PHE A 248 18.12 12.97 0.27
C PHE A 248 17.29 13.88 -0.65
N THR A 249 16.01 13.55 -0.85
CA THR A 249 15.07 14.40 -1.61
C THR A 249 14.94 15.77 -0.97
N ALA A 250 14.78 15.81 0.35
CA ALA A 250 14.64 17.03 1.12
C ALA A 250 15.92 17.88 1.13
N ALA A 251 17.08 17.24 1.26
CA ALA A 251 18.37 17.92 1.18
C ALA A 251 18.59 18.55 -0.21
N PHE A 252 18.26 17.82 -1.28
CA PHE A 252 18.31 18.34 -2.65
C PHE A 252 17.33 19.50 -2.84
N GLY A 253 16.10 19.38 -2.33
CA GLY A 253 15.10 20.43 -2.33
C GLY A 253 15.53 21.69 -1.59
N LEU A 254 16.08 21.55 -0.38
CA LEU A 254 16.64 22.68 0.39
C LEU A 254 17.76 23.36 -0.38
N TRP A 255 18.69 22.58 -0.94
CA TRP A 255 19.78 23.15 -1.73
C TRP A 255 19.26 23.97 -2.91
N LEU A 256 18.31 23.42 -3.69
CA LEU A 256 17.67 24.13 -4.81
C LEU A 256 16.99 25.43 -4.34
N ILE A 257 16.11 25.36 -3.34
CA ILE A 257 15.28 26.49 -2.90
C ILE A 257 16.11 27.60 -2.21
N ILE A 258 17.18 27.23 -1.49
CA ILE A 258 18.10 28.20 -0.89
C ILE A 258 18.92 28.91 -1.98
N THR A 259 19.34 28.18 -3.00
CA THR A 259 20.23 28.70 -4.05
C THR A 259 19.51 29.11 -5.34
N ILE A 260 18.17 29.16 -5.34
CA ILE A 260 17.35 29.21 -6.56
C ILE A 260 17.79 30.27 -7.57
N ARG A 261 18.14 31.49 -7.12
CA ARG A 261 18.59 32.61 -7.97
C ARG A 261 19.96 32.41 -8.63
N ARG A 262 20.77 31.49 -8.12
CA ARG A 262 22.14 31.19 -8.59
C ARG A 262 22.31 29.71 -8.94
N PHE A 263 21.23 28.94 -8.90
CA PHE A 263 21.27 27.50 -9.14
C PHE A 263 21.52 27.23 -10.61
N ASP A 264 20.81 27.94 -11.48
CA ASP A 264 21.02 27.92 -12.92
C ASP A 264 22.31 28.69 -13.27
N ARG A 265 23.24 27.98 -13.90
CA ARG A 265 24.55 28.50 -14.34
C ARG A 265 24.63 28.65 -15.86
N THR A 266 23.53 28.43 -16.57
CA THR A 266 23.49 28.61 -18.01
C THR A 266 23.70 30.09 -18.38
N PRO A 267 24.24 30.40 -19.56
CA PRO A 267 24.49 31.78 -19.98
C PRO A 267 23.24 32.66 -20.00
N ASN A 268 22.08 32.04 -20.26
CA ASN A 268 20.77 32.67 -20.29
C ASN A 268 19.88 32.03 -19.21
N PRO A 269 20.00 32.45 -17.93
CA PRO A 269 19.30 31.80 -16.84
C PRO A 269 17.79 31.89 -17.05
N CYS A 270 17.12 30.75 -17.19
CA CYS A 270 15.66 30.66 -17.36
C CYS A 270 14.91 30.70 -16.01
N THR A 271 15.62 31.01 -14.92
CA THR A 271 15.06 30.93 -13.56
C THR A 271 13.88 31.89 -13.37
N SER A 272 14.01 33.14 -13.81
CA SER A 272 12.96 34.16 -13.67
C SER A 272 11.72 33.88 -14.52
N SER A 273 11.86 33.12 -15.59
CA SER A 273 10.75 32.67 -16.44
C SER A 273 10.17 31.32 -16.03
N THR A 274 10.76 30.62 -15.05
CA THR A 274 10.27 29.31 -14.64
C THR A 274 8.98 29.44 -13.82
N VAL A 275 7.92 28.79 -14.29
CA VAL A 275 6.59 28.80 -13.67
C VAL A 275 6.23 27.40 -13.18
N TYR A 276 5.87 27.28 -11.91
CA TYR A 276 5.32 26.06 -11.33
C TYR A 276 3.78 26.08 -11.39
N PHE A 277 3.17 25.01 -11.87
CA PHE A 277 1.71 24.87 -11.87
C PHE A 277 1.24 24.00 -10.72
N ALA A 278 0.34 24.53 -9.89
CA ALA A 278 -0.33 23.76 -8.85
C ALA A 278 -1.74 24.30 -8.62
N PHE A 279 -2.69 23.42 -8.32
CA PHE A 279 -4.06 23.78 -7.96
C PHE A 279 -4.75 24.75 -8.94
N GLY A 280 -4.48 24.64 -10.24
CA GLY A 280 -5.08 25.49 -11.27
C GLY A 280 -4.44 26.88 -11.40
N THR A 281 -3.39 27.18 -10.64
CA THR A 281 -2.72 28.48 -10.63
C THR A 281 -1.24 28.36 -11.01
N HIS A 282 -0.69 29.49 -11.46
CA HIS A 282 0.70 29.63 -11.89
C HIS A 282 1.50 30.36 -10.81
N TYR A 283 2.59 29.76 -10.37
CA TYR A 283 3.50 30.34 -9.38
C TYR A 283 4.88 30.52 -9.99
N PHE A 284 5.36 31.76 -10.06
CA PHE A 284 6.77 31.98 -10.43
C PHE A 284 7.66 31.45 -9.32
N VAL A 285 8.68 30.67 -9.68
CA VAL A 285 9.53 29.99 -8.69
C VAL A 285 10.31 30.95 -7.81
N GLU A 286 10.52 32.19 -8.28
CA GLU A 286 11.18 33.26 -7.52
C GLU A 286 10.29 33.94 -6.49
N GLN A 287 8.97 33.71 -6.53
CA GLN A 287 8.04 34.33 -5.59
C GLN A 287 8.37 33.91 -4.15
N PRO A 288 8.40 34.86 -3.19
CA PRO A 288 8.65 34.54 -1.79
C PRO A 288 7.71 33.47 -1.26
N THR A 289 6.42 33.51 -1.60
CA THR A 289 5.42 32.53 -1.14
C THR A 289 5.78 31.11 -1.55
N PHE A 290 6.15 30.90 -2.82
CA PHE A 290 6.59 29.60 -3.33
C PHE A 290 7.83 29.11 -2.57
N ARG A 291 8.82 29.99 -2.39
CA ARG A 291 10.07 29.68 -1.72
C ARG A 291 9.86 29.29 -0.25
N HIS A 292 9.08 30.06 0.51
CA HIS A 292 8.81 29.77 1.93
C HIS A 292 8.02 28.48 2.09
N PHE A 293 7.02 28.24 1.25
CA PHE A 293 6.24 27.00 1.26
C PHE A 293 7.14 25.76 1.10
N TRP A 294 7.94 25.72 0.03
CA TRP A 294 8.81 24.57 -0.22
C TRP A 294 9.95 24.45 0.77
N LEU A 295 10.48 25.57 1.26
CA LEU A 295 11.49 25.55 2.33
C LEU A 295 10.92 24.92 3.61
N ALA A 296 9.69 25.26 4.00
CA ALA A 296 9.02 24.61 5.13
C ALA A 296 8.84 23.11 4.90
N VAL A 297 8.32 22.71 3.74
CA VAL A 297 8.13 21.29 3.37
C VAL A 297 9.45 20.51 3.45
N TYR A 298 10.55 21.06 2.91
CA TYR A 298 11.83 20.37 2.92
C TYR A 298 12.57 20.42 4.26
N ILE A 299 12.41 21.46 5.09
CA ILE A 299 12.93 21.46 6.47
C ILE A 299 12.24 20.36 7.28
N ILE A 300 10.90 20.30 7.19
CA ILE A 300 10.12 19.25 7.85
C ILE A 300 10.63 17.89 7.38
N SER A 301 10.77 17.68 6.07
CA SER A 301 11.17 16.39 5.49
C SER A 301 12.62 15.98 5.80
N ALA A 302 13.56 16.94 5.89
CA ALA A 302 14.98 16.67 6.13
C ALA A 302 15.29 16.35 7.60
N THR A 303 14.40 16.69 8.53
CA THR A 303 14.67 16.55 9.96
C THR A 303 14.63 15.08 10.38
N PRO A 304 15.74 14.46 10.85
CA PRO A 304 15.79 13.05 11.21
C PRO A 304 14.96 12.70 12.46
N TYR A 305 14.56 13.70 13.26
CA TYR A 305 13.58 13.54 14.35
C TYR A 305 12.18 13.14 13.85
N ASN A 306 11.98 13.06 12.53
CA ASN A 306 10.82 12.48 11.91
C ASN A 306 10.54 11.02 12.26
N VAL A 307 11.27 10.29 13.10
CA VAL A 307 10.68 9.05 13.67
C VAL A 307 9.66 9.38 14.77
N ILE A 308 9.95 10.36 15.62
CA ILE A 308 9.05 10.87 16.67
C ILE A 308 8.03 11.84 16.06
N PHE A 309 8.49 12.68 15.13
CA PHE A 309 7.61 13.54 14.34
C PHE A 309 6.88 12.78 13.22
N LEU A 310 7.25 11.55 12.79
CA LEU A 310 6.33 10.65 12.04
C LEU A 310 5.41 9.88 12.94
N LEU A 311 5.66 9.78 14.24
CA LEU A 311 4.64 9.31 15.18
C LEU A 311 3.60 10.41 15.42
N LEU A 312 4.07 11.65 15.63
CA LEU A 312 3.22 12.84 15.71
C LEU A 312 2.66 13.28 14.36
N SER A 313 3.37 13.06 13.26
CA SER A 313 2.83 13.18 11.90
C SER A 313 2.10 11.93 11.48
N TRP A 314 2.20 10.80 12.19
CA TRP A 314 1.21 9.74 12.07
C TRP A 314 -0.07 10.28 12.67
N VAL A 315 -0.04 10.93 13.83
CA VAL A 315 -1.21 11.60 14.40
C VAL A 315 -1.68 12.75 13.50
N PHE A 316 -0.80 13.59 12.94
CA PHE A 316 -1.19 14.70 12.07
C PHE A 316 -1.59 14.24 10.67
N VAL A 317 -0.94 13.25 10.06
CA VAL A 317 -1.37 12.59 8.81
C VAL A 317 -2.61 11.76 9.08
N PHE A 318 -2.80 11.16 10.24
CA PHE A 318 -4.05 10.51 10.63
C PHE A 318 -5.14 11.54 10.86
N VAL A 319 -4.86 12.71 11.40
CA VAL A 319 -5.81 13.83 11.55
C VAL A 319 -6.09 14.50 10.21
N CYS A 320 -5.11 14.74 9.36
CA CYS A 320 -5.25 15.28 8.01
C CYS A 320 -5.79 14.25 7.02
N ALA A 321 -5.54 12.96 7.24
CA ALA A 321 -6.20 11.87 6.53
C ALA A 321 -7.58 11.64 7.12
N ILE A 322 -7.87 11.91 8.39
CA ILE A 322 -9.24 11.90 8.94
C ILE A 322 -9.99 13.11 8.43
N LEU A 323 -9.41 14.31 8.41
CA LEU A 323 -10.00 15.54 7.86
C LEU A 323 -10.08 15.48 6.35
N GLY A 324 -9.07 14.94 5.69
CA GLY A 324 -9.01 14.69 4.26
C GLY A 324 -9.94 13.55 3.85
N LEU A 325 -10.06 12.49 4.66
CA LEU A 325 -11.09 11.45 4.55
C LEU A 325 -12.44 12.05 4.91
N LEU A 326 -12.59 12.98 5.84
CA LEU A 326 -13.86 13.65 6.15
C LEU A 326 -14.26 14.56 5.01
N LEU A 327 -13.32 15.27 4.40
CA LEU A 327 -13.55 16.14 3.26
C LEU A 327 -13.78 15.31 1.99
N ALA A 328 -13.03 14.24 1.80
CA ALA A 328 -13.26 13.22 0.78
C ALA A 328 -14.56 12.48 1.06
N VAL A 329 -14.95 12.21 2.29
CA VAL A 329 -16.26 11.67 2.64
C VAL A 329 -17.28 12.78 2.36
N ILE A 330 -17.11 14.04 2.68
CA ILE A 330 -18.11 15.05 2.36
C ILE A 330 -18.25 15.27 0.84
N LEU A 331 -17.15 15.24 0.08
CA LEU A 331 -17.11 15.52 -1.37
C LEU A 331 -17.26 14.26 -2.23
N LEU A 332 -16.60 13.17 -1.87
CA LEU A 332 -16.72 11.86 -2.50
C LEU A 332 -17.81 11.01 -1.86
N THR A 333 -18.35 11.22 -0.64
CA THR A 333 -19.53 10.43 -0.19
C THR A 333 -20.70 10.62 -1.10
N PRO A 334 -21.11 11.79 -1.62
CA PRO A 334 -22.18 11.80 -2.60
C PRO A 334 -21.81 10.97 -3.85
N ILE A 335 -20.55 10.99 -4.30
CA ILE A 335 -20.08 10.21 -5.46
C ILE A 335 -20.04 8.71 -5.15
N ILE A 336 -19.49 8.33 -4.00
CA ILE A 336 -19.36 6.98 -3.45
C ILE A 336 -20.74 6.45 -3.08
N PHE A 337 -21.64 7.27 -2.57
CA PHE A 337 -23.03 6.91 -2.26
C PHE A 337 -23.81 6.76 -3.55
N ILE A 338 -23.56 7.55 -4.60
CA ILE A 338 -24.10 7.31 -5.94
C ILE A 338 -23.53 6.02 -6.53
N VAL A 339 -22.23 5.75 -6.39
CA VAL A 339 -21.58 4.54 -6.89
C VAL A 339 -22.03 3.31 -6.10
N ILE A 340 -22.09 3.38 -4.78
CA ILE A 340 -22.61 2.35 -3.87
C ILE A 340 -24.10 2.17 -4.09
N PHE A 341 -24.90 3.22 -4.28
CA PHE A 341 -26.33 3.13 -4.58
C PHE A 341 -26.57 2.52 -5.96
N ALA A 342 -25.80 2.90 -6.97
CA ALA A 342 -25.84 2.28 -8.29
C ALA A 342 -25.39 0.81 -8.22
N LEU A 343 -24.30 0.52 -7.52
CA LEU A 343 -23.81 -0.84 -7.28
C LEU A 343 -24.82 -1.65 -6.46
N SER A 344 -25.44 -1.09 -5.43
CA SER A 344 -26.44 -1.78 -4.61
C SER A 344 -27.78 -1.94 -5.33
N ILE A 345 -28.14 -1.06 -6.27
CA ILE A 345 -29.24 -1.30 -7.22
C ILE A 345 -28.87 -2.44 -8.18
N CYS A 346 -27.65 -2.44 -8.74
CA CYS A 346 -27.16 -3.50 -9.60
C CYS A 346 -27.13 -4.85 -8.86
N ILE A 347 -26.62 -4.86 -7.62
CA ILE A 347 -26.54 -6.02 -6.74
C ILE A 347 -27.94 -6.44 -6.29
N ALA A 348 -28.86 -5.55 -5.92
CA ALA A 348 -30.21 -5.92 -5.54
C ALA A 348 -31.00 -6.51 -6.72
N ARG A 349 -30.76 -6.01 -7.94
CA ARG A 349 -31.32 -6.61 -9.16
C ARG A 349 -30.72 -7.97 -9.47
N PHE A 350 -29.44 -8.17 -9.16
CA PHE A 350 -28.76 -9.45 -9.34
C PHE A 350 -29.14 -10.47 -8.24
N SER A 351 -29.14 -10.04 -6.98
CA SER A 351 -29.49 -10.78 -5.76
C SER A 351 -30.94 -11.29 -5.78
N ARG A 352 -31.90 -10.53 -6.34
CA ARG A 352 -33.29 -11.04 -6.52
C ARG A 352 -33.40 -12.28 -7.42
N LYS A 353 -32.38 -12.57 -8.23
CA LYS A 353 -32.31 -13.77 -9.07
C LYS A 353 -31.32 -14.81 -8.56
N ALA A 354 -30.41 -14.39 -7.68
CA ALA A 354 -29.33 -15.22 -7.18
C ALA A 354 -29.83 -16.03 -5.98
N SER A 355 -29.33 -17.25 -5.83
CA SER A 355 -29.55 -18.02 -4.60
C SER A 355 -29.00 -17.22 -3.41
N GLU A 356 -29.59 -17.41 -2.23
CA GLU A 356 -29.18 -16.78 -0.97
C GLU A 356 -27.66 -16.85 -0.73
N GLU A 357 -27.07 -17.95 -1.15
CA GLU A 357 -25.64 -18.25 -1.02
C GLU A 357 -24.75 -17.52 -2.05
N GLU A 358 -25.31 -17.16 -3.20
CA GLU A 358 -24.65 -16.37 -4.23
C GLU A 358 -24.67 -14.86 -3.88
N SER A 359 -25.65 -14.44 -3.07
CA SER A 359 -25.74 -13.09 -2.52
C SER A 359 -24.59 -12.75 -1.56
N ASP A 360 -24.22 -13.68 -0.67
CA ASP A 360 -23.10 -13.48 0.27
C ASP A 360 -21.75 -13.40 -0.42
N ARG A 361 -21.56 -14.24 -1.46
CA ARG A 361 -20.37 -14.24 -2.32
C ARG A 361 -20.20 -12.88 -2.98
N LEU A 362 -21.28 -12.36 -3.57
CA LEU A 362 -21.29 -11.06 -4.23
C LEU A 362 -21.03 -9.93 -3.23
N GLY A 363 -21.61 -10.00 -2.02
CA GLY A 363 -21.39 -9.02 -0.95
C GLY A 363 -19.91 -8.89 -0.55
N SER A 364 -19.22 -10.01 -0.31
CA SER A 364 -17.79 -10.00 0.07
C SER A 364 -16.87 -9.48 -1.03
N LEU A 365 -17.15 -9.85 -2.29
CA LEU A 365 -16.38 -9.42 -3.45
C LEU A 365 -16.57 -7.92 -3.71
N VAL A 366 -17.80 -7.43 -3.56
CA VAL A 366 -18.13 -6.00 -3.66
C VAL A 366 -17.45 -5.23 -2.54
N ALA A 367 -17.48 -5.70 -1.29
CA ALA A 367 -16.82 -5.03 -0.18
C ALA A 367 -15.30 -4.97 -0.38
N ALA A 368 -14.68 -6.06 -0.82
CA ALA A 368 -13.25 -6.10 -1.15
C ALA A 368 -12.93 -5.15 -2.32
N ALA A 369 -13.75 -5.12 -3.37
CA ALA A 369 -13.58 -4.21 -4.50
C ALA A 369 -13.71 -2.74 -4.06
N VAL A 370 -14.71 -2.41 -3.24
CA VAL A 370 -14.91 -1.05 -2.70
C VAL A 370 -13.73 -0.64 -1.83
N CYS A 371 -13.25 -1.48 -0.91
CA CYS A 371 -12.07 -1.19 -0.12
C CYS A 371 -10.80 -1.00 -0.97
N SER A 372 -10.64 -1.84 -2.01
CA SER A 372 -9.51 -1.74 -2.94
C SER A 372 -9.56 -0.43 -3.73
N VAL A 373 -10.74 -0.04 -4.21
CA VAL A 373 -10.98 1.23 -4.91
C VAL A 373 -10.76 2.40 -3.97
N MET A 374 -11.23 2.35 -2.73
CA MET A 374 -10.99 3.40 -1.73
C MET A 374 -9.50 3.54 -1.41
N TYR A 375 -8.80 2.42 -1.20
CA TYR A 375 -7.36 2.41 -1.01
C TYR A 375 -6.63 3.00 -2.22
N LEU A 376 -7.00 2.56 -3.43
CA LEU A 376 -6.45 3.11 -4.67
C LEU A 376 -6.72 4.61 -4.77
N ILE A 377 -7.94 5.09 -4.52
CA ILE A 377 -8.25 6.53 -4.59
C ILE A 377 -7.45 7.31 -3.54
N SER A 378 -7.46 6.89 -2.27
CA SER A 378 -6.78 7.60 -1.19
C SER A 378 -5.28 7.73 -1.41
N PHE A 379 -4.64 6.72 -2.00
CA PHE A 379 -3.18 6.73 -2.22
C PHE A 379 -2.75 7.12 -3.63
N ALA A 380 -3.59 6.92 -4.65
CA ALA A 380 -3.30 7.31 -6.03
C ALA A 380 -3.53 8.79 -6.30
N VAL A 381 -4.47 9.42 -5.60
CA VAL A 381 -4.84 10.82 -5.87
C VAL A 381 -3.63 11.74 -5.73
N TYR A 382 -2.79 11.58 -4.71
CA TYR A 382 -1.64 12.47 -4.53
C TYR A 382 -0.57 12.30 -5.61
N PRO A 383 -0.07 11.09 -5.93
CA PRO A 383 0.81 10.87 -7.08
C PRO A 383 0.20 11.38 -8.38
N VAL A 384 -1.08 11.08 -8.66
CA VAL A 384 -1.76 11.53 -9.89
C VAL A 384 -1.83 13.06 -9.97
N LEU A 385 -2.14 13.74 -8.86
CA LEU A 385 -2.12 15.20 -8.82
C LEU A 385 -0.71 15.75 -9.08
N LEU A 386 0.33 15.15 -8.49
CA LEU A 386 1.71 15.54 -8.78
C LEU A 386 2.10 15.27 -10.24
N VAL A 387 1.62 14.19 -10.84
CA VAL A 387 1.79 13.93 -12.28
C VAL A 387 1.15 15.06 -13.09
N ILE A 388 -0.10 15.41 -12.78
CA ILE A 388 -0.82 16.51 -13.47
C ILE A 388 -0.08 17.84 -13.30
N PHE A 389 0.38 18.15 -12.08
CA PHE A 389 1.14 19.37 -11.80
C PHE A 389 2.47 19.40 -12.55
N THR A 390 3.16 18.27 -12.62
CA THR A 390 4.42 18.14 -13.35
C THR A 390 4.20 18.28 -14.85
N GLU A 391 3.18 17.63 -15.41
CA GLU A 391 2.84 17.76 -16.84
C GLU A 391 2.48 19.18 -17.22
N LYS A 392 1.65 19.85 -16.41
CA LYS A 392 1.29 21.24 -16.67
C LYS A 392 2.50 22.16 -16.53
N THR A 393 3.34 21.93 -15.53
CA THR A 393 4.62 22.65 -15.38
C THR A 393 5.50 22.45 -16.62
N ILE A 394 5.60 21.23 -17.17
CA ILE A 394 6.34 20.96 -18.42
C ILE A 394 5.72 21.72 -19.60
N GLN A 395 4.39 21.75 -19.72
CA GLN A 395 3.70 22.42 -20.84
C GLN A 395 3.86 23.95 -20.83
N ILE A 396 3.93 24.57 -19.65
CA ILE A 396 3.95 26.03 -19.51
C ILE A 396 5.36 26.60 -19.72
N ASN A 397 6.40 25.83 -19.40
CA ASN A 397 7.78 26.30 -19.52
C ASN A 397 8.34 25.91 -20.89
N SER A 398 8.81 26.90 -21.64
CA SER A 398 9.62 26.64 -22.84
C SER A 398 11.03 26.23 -22.41
N VAL A 399 11.47 25.09 -22.93
CA VAL A 399 12.82 24.56 -22.75
C VAL A 399 13.68 25.03 -23.93
N ALA A 400 14.95 25.35 -23.66
CA ALA A 400 15.82 25.89 -24.69
C ALA A 400 16.05 24.86 -25.81
N PHE A 401 16.36 25.34 -27.01
CA PHE A 401 16.66 24.46 -28.15
C PHE A 401 17.82 23.51 -27.80
N GLY A 402 17.56 22.20 -27.83
CA GLY A 402 18.52 21.16 -27.44
C GLY A 402 18.31 20.56 -26.04
N GLU A 403 17.64 21.26 -25.12
CA GLU A 403 17.27 20.69 -23.80
C GLU A 403 16.19 19.62 -23.90
N GLY A 404 15.53 19.52 -25.06
CA GLY A 404 14.55 18.48 -25.32
C GLY A 404 15.11 17.10 -25.61
N GLN A 405 16.43 16.97 -25.75
CA GLN A 405 17.06 15.68 -25.96
C GLN A 405 17.10 14.84 -24.67
N TRP A 406 17.21 13.52 -24.86
CA TRP A 406 17.26 12.59 -23.73
C TRP A 406 18.45 12.92 -22.84
N THR A 407 18.18 13.14 -21.55
CA THR A 407 19.27 13.28 -20.58
C THR A 407 19.77 11.91 -20.15
N PHE A 408 21.05 11.84 -19.75
CA PHE A 408 21.65 10.62 -19.20
C PHE A 408 20.80 9.98 -18.09
N GLY A 409 20.21 10.81 -17.21
CA GLY A 409 19.32 10.36 -16.15
C GLY A 409 18.04 9.69 -16.66
N GLN A 410 17.48 10.14 -17.80
CA GLN A 410 16.29 9.51 -18.41
C GLN A 410 16.62 8.14 -19.02
N THR A 411 17.78 8.00 -19.66
CA THR A 411 18.23 6.70 -20.19
C THR A 411 18.43 5.70 -19.06
N ILE A 412 19.10 6.10 -17.97
CA ILE A 412 19.23 5.25 -16.78
C ILE A 412 17.87 4.90 -16.20
N ALA A 413 16.96 5.87 -16.10
CA ALA A 413 15.62 5.62 -15.56
C ALA A 413 14.90 4.51 -16.31
N ILE A 414 14.93 4.54 -17.64
CA ILE A 414 14.28 3.52 -18.48
C ILE A 414 14.96 2.16 -18.33
N VAL A 415 16.28 2.12 -18.27
CA VAL A 415 17.03 0.87 -18.05
C VAL A 415 16.71 0.25 -16.69
N VAL A 416 16.62 1.07 -15.63
CA VAL A 416 16.28 0.61 -14.26
C VAL A 416 14.82 0.16 -14.15
N VAL A 417 13.93 0.79 -14.91
CA VAL A 417 12.49 0.50 -14.90
C VAL A 417 12.13 -0.75 -15.69
N LEU A 418 12.89 -1.08 -16.73
CA LEU A 418 12.59 -2.20 -17.64
C LEU A 418 12.41 -3.56 -16.92
N PRO A 419 13.27 -3.97 -15.97
CA PRO A 419 13.06 -5.22 -15.23
C PRO A 419 11.77 -5.22 -14.41
N VAL A 420 11.38 -4.07 -13.84
CA VAL A 420 10.16 -3.94 -13.05
C VAL A 420 8.93 -4.05 -13.95
N LEU A 421 8.96 -3.42 -15.12
CA LEU A 421 7.90 -3.55 -16.12
C LEU A 421 7.72 -5.00 -16.57
N VAL A 422 8.81 -5.74 -16.79
CA VAL A 422 8.77 -7.16 -17.16
C VAL A 422 8.17 -8.01 -16.04
N ASP A 423 8.54 -7.76 -14.77
CA ASP A 423 7.96 -8.46 -13.62
C ASP A 423 6.45 -8.18 -13.51
N VAL A 424 6.05 -6.90 -13.61
CA VAL A 424 4.63 -6.51 -13.56
C VAL A 424 3.86 -7.11 -14.74
N ALA A 425 4.39 -7.08 -15.95
CA ALA A 425 3.74 -7.69 -17.11
C ALA A 425 3.57 -9.21 -16.95
N SER A 426 4.57 -9.90 -16.38
CA SER A 426 4.44 -11.32 -16.05
C SER A 426 3.34 -11.55 -15.02
N LYS A 427 3.31 -10.76 -13.93
CA LYS A 427 2.29 -10.87 -12.89
C LYS A 427 0.89 -10.56 -13.45
N CYS A 428 0.72 -9.52 -14.26
CA CYS A 428 -0.53 -9.23 -14.97
C CYS A 428 -1.01 -10.44 -15.75
N ARG A 429 -0.13 -11.06 -16.52
CA ARG A 429 -0.44 -12.23 -17.34
C ARG A 429 -0.83 -13.42 -16.48
N ASP A 430 -0.14 -13.65 -15.37
CA ASP A 430 -0.40 -14.77 -14.47
C ASP A 430 -1.72 -14.57 -13.72
N THR A 431 -1.98 -13.37 -13.19
CA THR A 431 -3.27 -13.00 -12.60
C THR A 431 -4.40 -13.13 -13.64
N PHE A 432 -4.19 -12.65 -14.86
CA PHE A 432 -5.18 -12.78 -15.93
C PHE A 432 -5.47 -14.25 -16.25
N ARG A 433 -4.46 -15.12 -16.28
CA ARG A 433 -4.64 -16.57 -16.45
C ARG A 433 -5.40 -17.20 -15.28
N VAL A 434 -5.16 -16.76 -14.04
CA VAL A 434 -5.92 -17.23 -12.88
C VAL A 434 -7.39 -16.80 -12.96
N VAL A 435 -7.66 -15.58 -13.44
CA VAL A 435 -9.02 -15.06 -13.59
C VAL A 435 -9.76 -15.70 -14.77
N THR A 436 -9.07 -15.93 -15.90
CA THR A 436 -9.69 -16.42 -17.15
C THR A 436 -9.62 -17.94 -17.34
N GLY A 437 -8.66 -18.61 -16.72
CA GLY A 437 -8.23 -19.97 -17.07
C GLY A 437 -9.12 -21.13 -16.59
N GLY A 438 -10.34 -20.87 -16.09
CA GLY A 438 -11.21 -21.94 -15.60
C GLY A 438 -10.59 -22.77 -14.46
N ASN A 439 -11.27 -23.83 -14.03
CA ASN A 439 -10.93 -24.62 -12.84
C ASN A 439 -9.59 -25.37 -12.90
N ASP A 440 -8.88 -25.36 -14.03
CA ASP A 440 -7.76 -26.26 -14.29
C ASP A 440 -6.39 -25.71 -13.86
N VAL A 441 -6.30 -24.46 -13.39
CA VAL A 441 -5.05 -23.94 -12.83
C VAL A 441 -4.91 -24.45 -11.38
N PRO A 442 -3.97 -25.38 -11.09
CA PRO A 442 -3.78 -25.89 -9.74
C PRO A 442 -3.38 -24.73 -8.82
N VAL A 443 -4.19 -24.50 -7.80
CA VAL A 443 -3.89 -23.50 -6.76
C VAL A 443 -2.57 -23.90 -6.09
N PRO A 444 -1.57 -23.01 -5.99
CA PRO A 444 -0.30 -23.31 -5.35
C PRO A 444 -0.53 -23.91 -3.95
N PRO A 445 0.12 -25.04 -3.59
CA PRO A 445 -0.16 -25.74 -2.34
C PRO A 445 0.03 -24.87 -1.08
N ALA A 446 0.93 -23.88 -1.14
CA ALA A 446 1.11 -22.90 -0.07
C ALA A 446 -0.14 -22.00 0.13
N GLN A 447 -0.74 -21.49 -0.95
CA GLN A 447 -1.97 -20.70 -0.89
C GLN A 447 -3.14 -21.56 -0.40
N LYS A 448 -3.28 -22.78 -0.93
CA LYS A 448 -4.31 -23.73 -0.48
C LYS A 448 -4.21 -24.00 1.02
N THR A 449 -2.99 -24.24 1.52
CA THR A 449 -2.74 -24.45 2.96
C THR A 449 -3.13 -23.23 3.77
N LEU A 450 -2.77 -22.02 3.33
CA LEU A 450 -3.03 -20.79 4.07
C LEU A 450 -4.53 -20.51 4.20
N VAL A 451 -5.30 -20.73 3.14
CA VAL A 451 -6.75 -20.56 3.20
C VAL A 451 -7.44 -21.68 4.00
N LEU A 452 -7.00 -22.93 3.87
CA LEU A 452 -7.50 -24.04 4.71
C LEU A 452 -7.23 -23.79 6.21
N LEU A 453 -6.07 -23.22 6.55
CA LEU A 453 -5.71 -22.88 7.92
C LEU A 453 -6.55 -21.70 8.44
N ALA A 454 -6.88 -20.73 7.58
CA ALA A 454 -7.81 -19.66 7.91
C ALA A 454 -9.25 -20.18 8.15
N ILE A 455 -9.73 -21.10 7.31
CA ILE A 455 -11.03 -21.75 7.47
C ILE A 455 -11.08 -22.57 8.76
N SER A 456 -10.07 -23.42 9.01
CA SER A 456 -9.98 -24.22 10.23
C SER A 456 -10.01 -23.34 11.48
N LYS A 457 -9.33 -22.19 11.45
CA LYS A 457 -9.36 -21.23 12.56
C LYS A 457 -10.73 -20.59 12.74
N MET A 458 -11.44 -20.26 11.65
CA MET A 458 -12.83 -19.78 11.72
C MET A 458 -13.77 -20.83 12.31
N GLN A 459 -13.66 -22.09 11.87
CA GLN A 459 -14.46 -23.21 12.37
C GLN A 459 -14.20 -23.45 13.86
N SER A 460 -12.93 -23.42 14.30
CA SER A 460 -12.58 -23.54 15.73
C SER A 460 -13.16 -22.41 16.58
N GLY A 461 -13.22 -21.19 16.04
CA GLY A 461 -13.84 -20.04 16.71
C GLY A 461 -15.36 -20.15 16.81
N ARG A 462 -16.02 -20.69 15.78
CA ARG A 462 -17.47 -20.99 15.82
C ARG A 462 -17.78 -22.09 16.83
N ALA A 463 -17.01 -23.19 16.83
CA ALA A 463 -17.18 -24.30 17.77
C ALA A 463 -16.92 -23.91 19.24
N ALA A 464 -16.08 -22.89 19.49
CA ALA A 464 -15.91 -22.32 20.82
C ALA A 464 -17.15 -21.52 21.24
N ARG A 465 -17.67 -20.64 20.37
CA ARG A 465 -18.88 -19.85 20.68
C ARG A 465 -20.12 -20.71 20.85
N GLN A 466 -20.30 -21.76 20.04
CA GLN A 466 -21.41 -22.69 20.20
C GLN A 466 -21.36 -23.39 21.57
N ARG A 467 -20.18 -23.82 22.03
CA ARG A 467 -20.02 -24.36 23.38
C ARG A 467 -20.36 -23.35 24.47
N ASP A 468 -19.90 -22.10 24.34
CA ASP A 468 -20.23 -21.06 25.31
C ASP A 468 -21.75 -20.78 25.39
N VAL A 469 -22.47 -20.88 24.26
CA VAL A 469 -23.94 -20.76 24.22
C VAL A 469 -24.64 -21.98 24.82
N GLU A 470 -24.16 -23.20 24.52
CA GLU A 470 -24.70 -24.44 25.10
C GLU A 470 -24.48 -24.50 26.62
N ASP A 471 -23.27 -24.16 27.08
CA ASP A 471 -22.92 -24.11 28.50
C ASP A 471 -23.74 -23.02 29.22
N GLY A 472 -23.95 -21.86 28.58
CA GLY A 472 -24.82 -20.80 29.11
C GLY A 472 -26.28 -21.25 29.26
N LYS A 473 -26.82 -21.96 28.26
CA LYS A 473 -28.20 -22.48 28.28
C LYS A 473 -28.39 -23.56 29.35
N GLN A 474 -27.38 -24.40 29.56
CA GLN A 474 -27.41 -25.44 30.60
C GLN A 474 -27.39 -24.85 32.01
N ILE A 475 -26.73 -23.70 32.21
CA ILE A 475 -26.75 -22.96 33.49
C ILE A 475 -28.15 -22.41 33.77
N ASP A 476 -28.81 -21.79 32.79
CA ASP A 476 -30.17 -21.23 32.97
C ASP A 476 -31.20 -22.33 33.28
N ASP A 477 -31.15 -23.48 32.59
CA ASP A 477 -32.06 -24.60 32.84
C ASP A 477 -31.85 -25.22 34.24
N SER A 478 -30.60 -25.24 34.74
CA SER A 478 -30.31 -25.72 36.09
C SER A 478 -30.80 -24.75 37.18
N SER A 479 -30.84 -23.44 36.90
CA SER A 479 -31.33 -22.42 37.85
C SER A 479 -32.85 -22.44 38.03
N ASN A 480 -33.61 -22.74 36.97
CA ASN A 480 -35.08 -22.86 37.06
C ASN A 480 -35.55 -24.13 37.80
N SER A 481 -34.72 -25.17 37.88
CA SER A 481 -35.07 -26.41 38.58
C SER A 481 -34.96 -26.34 40.12
N VAL A 482 -34.35 -25.27 40.67
CA VAL A 482 -34.10 -25.13 42.11
C VAL A 482 -35.24 -24.39 42.84
N ASP A 483 -36.00 -23.53 42.14
CA ASP A 483 -37.10 -22.77 42.77
C ASP A 483 -38.42 -23.57 42.88
N GLU A 484 -38.59 -24.67 42.15
CA GLU A 484 -39.80 -25.52 42.29
C GLU A 484 -39.81 -26.43 43.54
N ARG A 485 -38.72 -26.51 44.32
CA ARG A 485 -38.65 -27.35 45.54
C ARG A 485 -38.95 -26.62 46.86
N LYS A 486 -39.41 -25.36 46.82
CA LYS A 486 -39.73 -24.59 48.04
C LYS A 486 -41.22 -24.39 48.33
N ASN A 487 -42.11 -25.05 47.58
CA ASN A 487 -43.57 -24.90 47.74
C ASN A 487 -44.30 -26.21 48.09
N ASP A 488 -43.65 -27.13 48.80
CA ASP A 488 -44.32 -28.24 49.50
C ASP A 488 -44.01 -28.21 51.00
#